data_AF-A0A100VUP2-F1
#
_entry.id   AF-A0A100VUP2-F1
#
_cell.length_a   1.000
_cell.length_b   1.000
_cell.length_c   1.000
_cell.angle_alpha   90.00
_cell.angle_beta   90.00
_cell.angle_gamma   90.00
#
_symmetry.space_group_name_H-M   'P 1'
#
loop_
_entity.id
_entity.type
_entity.pdbx_description
1 polymer ?
#
loop_
_entity_poly.entity_id
_entity_poly.type
_entity_poly.pdbx_seq_one_letter_code
_entity_poly.pdbx_strand_id
1 'polypeptide(L)' 'MAILDAEAAPLGGMGLAKQLKDELLHCPSLVVLIARPVDAWLARWSRADAVVPRVFDPVVLRDTTMALMHGRSVV' A
#
# COMPACT_ATOMS: atom_id res chain seq x y z
N MET A 1 5.81 0.44 9.63
CA MET A 1 5.07 0.86 8.42
C MET A 1 5.99 0.74 7.23
N ALA A 2 5.46 0.38 6.06
CA ALA A 2 6.22 0.30 4.81
C ALA A 2 5.42 0.89 3.63
N ILE A 3 6.14 1.43 2.64
CA ILE A 3 5.60 1.88 1.36
C ILE A 3 6.16 0.95 0.29
N LEU A 4 5.29 0.33 -0.49
CA LEU A 4 5.64 -0.69 -1.47
C LEU A 4 5.27 -0.21 -2.88
N ASP A 5 6.19 -0.37 -3.83
CA ASP A 5 5.95 -0.10 -5.24
C ASP A 5 5.31 -1.33 -5.91
N ALA A 6 4.09 -1.18 -6.44
CA ALA A 6 3.37 -2.27 -7.12
C ALA A 6 4.09 -2.78 -8.37
N GLU A 7 4.88 -1.94 -9.04
CA GLU A 7 5.57 -2.25 -10.30
C GLU A 7 7.00 -2.76 -10.10
N ALA A 8 7.44 -2.88 -8.84
CA ALA A 8 8.79 -3.36 -8.54
C ALA A 8 9.01 -4.79 -9.08
N ALA A 9 10.18 -5.02 -9.66
CA ALA A 9 10.66 -6.36 -10.05
C ALA A 9 11.72 -6.85 -9.05
N PRO A 10 11.85 -8.17 -8.80
CA PRO A 10 11.12 -9.29 -9.43
C PRO A 10 9.77 -9.59 -8.80
N LEU A 11 9.46 -8.99 -7.64
CA LEU A 11 8.20 -9.15 -6.92
C LEU A 11 7.61 -7.76 -6.65
N GLY A 12 6.42 -7.52 -7.21
CA GLY A 12 5.70 -6.27 -7.01
C GLY A 12 5.13 -6.12 -5.60
N GLY A 13 4.93 -4.87 -5.19
CA GLY A 13 4.43 -4.51 -3.87
C GLY A 13 3.06 -5.11 -3.52
N MET A 14 2.22 -5.42 -4.51
CA MET A 14 0.93 -6.08 -4.30
C MET A 14 1.08 -7.54 -3.84
N GLY A 15 2.00 -8.30 -4.44
CA GLY A 15 2.28 -9.68 -4.03
C GLY A 15 2.93 -9.73 -2.66
N LEU A 16 3.91 -8.85 -2.43
CA LEU A 16 4.58 -8.72 -1.14
C LEU A 16 3.61 -8.29 -0.04
N ALA A 17 2.71 -7.35 -0.29
CA ALA A 17 1.69 -6.94 0.68
C ALA A 17 0.80 -8.11 1.10
N LYS A 18 0.34 -8.91 0.14
CA LYS A 18 -0.50 -10.08 0.42
C LYS A 18 0.25 -11.09 1.29
N GLN A 19 1.49 -11.41 0.91
CA GLN A 19 2.31 -12.36 1.66
C GLN A 19 2.57 -11.86 3.09
N LEU A 20 2.99 -10.60 3.26
CA LEU A 20 3.23 -10.02 4.58
C LEU A 20 1.96 -10.01 5.45
N LYS A 21 0.80 -9.73 4.85
CA LYS A 21 -0.50 -9.72 5.57
C LYS A 21 -1.01 -11.12 5.93
N ASP A 22 -0.56 -12.16 5.24
CA ASP A 22 -0.92 -13.54 5.54
C ASP A 22 0.05 -14.20 6.53
N GLU A 23 1.35 -13.88 6.45
CA GLU A 23 2.41 -14.57 7.19
C GLU A 23 2.77 -13.89 8.52
N LEU A 24 2.67 -12.55 8.60
CA LEU A 24 3.03 -11.82 9.80
C LEU A 24 1.83 -11.69 10.74
N LEU A 25 1.94 -12.27 11.93
CA LEU A 25 0.98 -12.06 13.04
C LEU A 25 0.81 -10.57 13.36
N HIS A 26 1.90 -9.80 13.31
CA HIS A 26 1.92 -8.36 13.50
C HIS A 26 2.47 -7.67 12.26
N CYS A 27 1.66 -7.65 11.19
CA CYS A 27 2.02 -6.97 9.96
C CYS A 27 1.98 -5.44 10.15
N PRO A 28 3.05 -4.69 9.82
CA PRO A 28 3.01 -3.23 9.87
C PRO A 28 2.00 -2.68 8.87
N SER A 29 1.56 -1.43 9.04
CA SER A 29 0.74 -0.77 8.01
C SER A 29 1.50 -0.65 6.69
N LEU A 30 0.83 -1.01 5.59
CA LEU A 30 1.37 -1.07 4.24
C LEU A 30 0.62 -0.08 3.33
N VAL A 31 1.38 0.83 2.72
CA VAL A 31 0.91 1.68 1.61
C VAL A 31 1.41 1.05 0.31
N VAL A 32 0.53 0.87 -0.67
CA VAL A 32 0.93 0.40 -2.01
C VAL A 32 0.81 1.54 -3.03
N LEU A 33 1.90 1.81 -3.72
CA LEU A 33 1.97 2.76 -4.84
C LEU A 33 1.61 2.04 -6.13
N ILE A 34 0.60 2.52 -6.88
CA ILE A 34 0.14 1.87 -8.12
C ILE A 34 0.38 2.75 -9.35
N ALA A 35 0.75 2.15 -10.49
CA ALA A 35 0.93 2.90 -11.73
C ALA A 35 -0.38 3.42 -12.32
N ARG A 36 -1.48 2.69 -12.16
CA ARG A 36 -2.78 3.04 -12.74
C ARG A 36 -3.85 3.02 -11.66
N PRO A 37 -4.71 4.05 -11.56
CA PRO A 37 -5.79 4.08 -10.58
C PRO A 37 -6.72 2.87 -10.64
N VAL A 38 -6.91 2.28 -11.83
CA VAL A 38 -7.74 1.07 -12.01
C VAL A 38 -7.20 -0.15 -11.26
N ASP A 39 -5.90 -0.21 -10.95
CA ASP A 39 -5.31 -1.33 -10.22
C ASP A 39 -5.59 -1.26 -8.70
N ALA A 40 -6.33 -0.25 -8.23
CA ALA A 40 -6.68 -0.11 -6.81
C ALA A 40 -7.47 -1.30 -6.27
N TRP A 41 -8.30 -1.96 -7.09
CA TRP A 41 -9.02 -3.17 -6.66
C TRP A 41 -8.04 -4.31 -6.33
N LEU A 42 -6.94 -4.42 -7.08
CA LEU A 42 -5.93 -5.46 -6.88
C LEU A 42 -5.12 -5.17 -5.61
N ALA A 43 -4.77 -3.91 -5.37
CA ALA A 43 -4.14 -3.50 -4.12
C ALA A 43 -5.02 -3.77 -2.87
N ARG A 44 -6.34 -3.62 -2.99
CA ARG A 44 -7.31 -3.98 -1.94
C ARG A 44 -7.39 -5.49 -1.73
N TRP A 45 -7.40 -6.29 -2.81
CA TRP A 45 -7.32 -7.75 -2.72
C TRP A 45 -6.02 -8.20 -2.02
N SER A 46 -4.92 -7.48 -2.27
CA SER A 46 -3.63 -7.65 -1.59
C SER A 46 -3.62 -7.21 -0.12
N ARG A 47 -4.72 -6.72 0.43
CA ARG A 47 -4.86 -6.25 1.82
C ARG A 47 -3.93 -5.09 2.19
N ALA A 48 -3.63 -4.21 1.23
CA ALA A 48 -2.97 -2.94 1.53
C ALA A 48 -3.84 -2.09 2.48
N ASP A 49 -3.22 -1.39 3.43
CA ASP A 49 -3.94 -0.50 4.36
C ASP A 49 -4.22 0.88 3.75
N ALA A 50 -3.48 1.24 2.70
CA ALA A 50 -3.76 2.36 1.83
C ALA A 50 -3.16 2.18 0.43
N VAL A 51 -3.70 2.92 -0.54
CA VAL A 51 -3.29 2.87 -1.95
C VAL A 51 -3.11 4.29 -2.49
N VAL A 52 -1.98 4.57 -3.14
CA VAL A 52 -1.70 5.87 -3.75
C VAL A 52 -1.35 5.69 -5.23
N PRO A 53 -2.15 6.23 -6.18
CA PRO A 53 -1.86 6.12 -7.61
C PRO A 53 -0.76 7.07 -8.09
N ARG A 54 -0.16 6.73 -9.24
CA ARG A 54 0.85 7.55 -9.92
C ARG A 54 0.31 8.84 -10.52
N VAL A 55 1.29 9.72 -10.77
CA VAL A 55 1.34 11.14 -10.39
C VAL A 55 1.16 11.29 -8.88
N PHE A 56 2.18 10.83 -8.13
CA PHE A 56 2.18 10.93 -6.68
C PHE A 56 2.07 12.38 -6.25
N ASP A 57 0.93 12.76 -5.69
CA ASP A 57 0.83 14.02 -4.96
C ASP A 57 1.56 13.83 -3.61
N PRO A 58 2.68 14.55 -3.35
CA PRO A 58 3.44 14.39 -2.12
C PRO A 58 2.63 14.76 -0.87
N VAL A 59 1.62 15.63 -1.00
CA VAL A 59 0.70 15.99 0.09
C VAL A 59 -0.22 14.81 0.41
N VAL A 60 -0.82 14.20 -0.62
CA VAL A 60 -1.68 13.02 -0.45
C VAL A 60 -0.90 11.86 0.15
N LEU A 61 0.32 11.60 -0.33
CA LEU A 61 1.17 10.54 0.22
C LEU A 61 1.51 10.78 1.70
N ARG A 62 1.90 12.02 2.05
CA ARG A 62 2.15 12.41 3.45
C ARG A 62 0.90 12.18 4.30
N ASP A 63 -0.26 12.68 3.88
CA ASP A 63 -1.48 12.63 4.68
C ASP A 63 -1.97 11.20 4.89
N THR A 64 -1.87 10.37 3.85
CA THR A 64 -2.19 8.93 3.91
C THR A 64 -1.27 8.22 4.89
N THR A 65 0.03 8.48 4.81
CA THR A 65 1.05 7.88 5.68
C THR A 65 0.85 8.29 7.14
N MET A 66 0.59 9.58 7.40
CA MET A 66 0.33 10.10 8.75
C MET A 66 -0.97 9.55 9.34
N ALA A 67 -2.01 9.35 8.52
CA ALA A 67 -3.24 8.73 8.99
C ALA A 67 -3.02 7.30 9.50
N LEU A 68 -2.22 6.50 8.78
CA LEU A 68 -1.86 5.15 9.20
C LEU A 68 -1.00 5.13 10.47
N MET A 69 -0.01 6.04 10.59
CA MET A 69 0.80 6.15 11.81
C MET A 69 -0.03 6.49 13.06
N HIS A 70 -1.16 7.17 12.89
CA HIS A 70 -2.11 7.48 13.95
C HIS A 70 -3.18 6.38 14.16
N GLY A 71 -3.02 5.21 13.54
CA GLY A 71 -3.92 4.06 13.71
C GLY A 71 -5.23 4.12 12.92
N ARG A 72 -5.33 4.99 11.90
CA ARG A 72 -6.52 5.07 11.03
C ARG A 72 -6.24 4.37 9.71
N SER A 73 -7.02 3.32 9.41
CA SER A 73 -6.98 2.66 8.10
C SER A 73 -7.76 3.46 7.05
N VAL A 74 -7.24 3.52 5.82
CA VAL A 74 -7.76 4.33 4.71
C VAL A 74 -7.73 3.48 3.43
N VAL A 75 -8.75 2.64 3.25
CA VAL A 75 -8.88 1.67 2.13
C VAL A 75 -10.05 2.00 1.22
#